data_AF-A0A9D9NGZ3-F1
#
_entry.id   AF-A0A9D9NGZ3-F1
#
_cell.length_a   1.000
_cell.length_b   1.000
_cell.length_c   1.000
_cell.angle_alpha   90.00
_cell.angle_beta   90.00
_cell.angle_gamma   90.00
#
_symmetry.space_group_name_H-M   'P 1'
#
loop_
_entity.id
_entity.type
_entity.pdbx_description
1 polymer ?
#
loop_
_entity_poly.entity_id
_entity_poly.type
_entity_poly.pdbx_seq_one_letter_code
_entity_poly.pdbx_strand_id
1 'polypeptide(L)'
;MKKIRKILTAMMGSAAFIMASCTPEPEPAPGPEEPVAVESVTLDAESIELVIGETRQLTASILPENADTKTATWESADPAIAAVDENGLVTAIAAGSTTITASADDKTASCTVTVNEPGPDGKIDMTGMTAEEVRAAIDEALEAGVTEFSLSGEFEKLGMSTTASPMDSSWTTNPFIGTNVEVIDLSGVTGWPEVDADGLMDGNLQTAPDGVYGLPAFAFSGQLDGEYTLPELREIILPEEVETLGSQSMWSNPKLEKVVCPGVKIVGNQCLVYCPSLASIDLPEATTIYTYAFRGTGLTSISLPKVVEFSYGLFNECPLTKVEFTAAGNFTVHEHPFASIGFGEPVFSFSTSACELVLNADKHYASGTATPQAASATSWLDTEWKSIAFN
;
A
#
# COMPACT_ATOMS: atom_id res chain seq x y z
N MET A 1 47.84 15.66 45.42
CA MET A 1 48.10 17.12 45.56
C MET A 1 47.10 17.68 46.56
N LYS A 2 47.44 17.76 47.86
CA LYS A 2 47.78 19.00 48.60
C LYS A 2 46.80 20.17 48.41
N LYS A 3 46.09 20.51 49.49
CA LYS A 3 45.93 21.86 50.11
C LYS A 3 45.17 21.64 51.44
N ILE A 4 45.76 21.74 52.64
CA ILE A 4 46.33 22.90 53.38
C ILE A 4 45.25 24.00 53.50
N ARG A 5 44.71 24.41 54.66
CA ARG A 5 45.33 25.08 55.83
C ARG A 5 44.21 25.28 56.92
N LYS A 6 44.46 25.01 58.21
CA LYS A 6 44.74 25.96 59.34
C LYS A 6 43.53 26.85 59.73
N ILE A 7 43.19 27.22 60.98
CA ILE A 7 43.75 27.14 62.36
C ILE A 7 42.71 27.87 63.27
N LEU A 8 42.80 27.70 64.61
CA LEU A 8 42.67 28.69 65.72
C LEU A 8 41.69 28.20 66.82
N THR A 9 42.19 27.65 67.95
CA THR A 9 42.43 28.29 69.29
C THR A 9 41.10 28.51 70.05
N ALA A 10 40.86 28.09 71.29
CA ALA A 10 41.66 28.27 72.50
C ALA A 10 41.11 27.51 73.72
N MET A 11 42.01 27.35 74.71
CA MET A 11 41.83 27.38 76.17
C MET A 11 41.27 26.16 76.95
N MET A 12 42.20 25.64 77.77
CA MET A 12 42.03 24.76 78.92
C MET A 12 41.33 25.45 80.10
N GLY A 13 40.50 24.70 80.82
CA GLY A 13 39.99 25.02 82.15
C GLY A 13 39.61 23.72 82.89
N SER A 14 40.29 23.47 84.00
CA SER A 14 40.27 22.25 84.82
C SER A 14 38.94 21.88 85.46
N ALA A 15 38.64 20.58 85.56
CA ALA A 15 38.13 19.93 86.78
C ALA A 15 38.12 18.40 86.61
N ALA A 16 38.74 17.68 87.54
CA ALA A 16 38.71 16.22 87.60
C ALA A 16 37.36 15.73 88.13
N PHE A 17 36.73 14.79 87.43
CA PHE A 17 35.67 13.94 87.97
C PHE A 17 35.90 12.51 87.49
N ILE A 18 36.11 11.61 88.45
CA ILE A 18 36.26 10.17 88.25
C ILE A 18 34.89 9.64 87.86
N MET A 19 34.68 9.41 86.56
CA MET A 19 33.48 8.74 86.07
C MET A 19 33.74 7.24 86.02
N ALA A 20 32.99 6.51 86.83
CA ALA A 20 32.87 5.06 86.74
C ALA A 20 32.53 4.68 85.28
N SER A 21 33.38 3.85 84.69
CA SER A 21 33.12 3.25 83.38
C SER A 21 31.97 2.26 83.51
N CYS A 22 30.75 2.74 83.26
CA CYS A 22 29.62 1.87 82.99
C CYS A 22 29.85 1.25 81.61
N THR A 23 30.34 0.02 81.58
CA THR A 23 30.31 -0.82 80.38
C THR A 23 28.84 -1.06 80.03
N PRO A 24 28.37 -0.71 78.81
CA PRO A 24 27.02 -1.07 78.39
C PRO A 24 26.92 -2.60 78.36
N GLU A 25 25.89 -3.10 79.02
CA GLU A 25 25.43 -4.49 78.92
C GLU A 25 25.17 -4.81 77.45
N PRO A 26 25.66 -5.93 76.89
CA PRO A 26 25.37 -6.28 75.51
C PRO A 26 23.85 -6.44 75.37
N GLU A 27 23.23 -5.64 74.51
CA GLU A 27 21.82 -5.80 74.16
C GLU A 27 21.60 -7.27 73.74
N PRO A 28 20.54 -7.94 74.23
CA PRO A 28 20.24 -9.29 73.80
C PRO A 28 20.08 -9.27 72.28
N ALA A 29 20.80 -10.17 71.60
CA ALA A 29 20.69 -10.31 70.15
C ALA A 29 19.22 -10.39 69.75
N PRO A 30 18.78 -9.67 68.69
CA PRO A 30 17.41 -9.77 68.22
C PRO A 30 17.10 -11.25 67.96
N GLY A 31 15.99 -11.73 68.51
CA GLY A 31 15.48 -13.07 68.20
C GLY A 31 15.25 -13.21 66.69
N PRO A 32 15.12 -14.45 66.17
CA PRO A 32 14.82 -14.63 64.75
C PRO A 32 13.55 -13.83 64.42
N GLU A 33 13.67 -12.84 63.52
CA GLU A 33 12.54 -12.05 63.06
C GLU A 33 11.52 -13.01 62.44
N GLU A 34 10.27 -12.98 62.92
CA GLU A 34 9.20 -13.81 62.35
C GLU A 34 8.93 -13.36 60.90
N PRO A 35 8.74 -14.29 59.96
CA PRO A 35 8.57 -13.96 58.56
C PRO A 35 7.30 -13.12 58.33
N VAL A 36 7.40 -12.04 57.55
CA VAL A 36 6.24 -11.20 57.22
C VAL A 36 5.48 -11.85 56.06
N ALA A 37 4.30 -12.39 56.36
CA ALA A 37 3.45 -13.06 55.38
C ALA A 37 2.77 -12.06 54.42
N VAL A 38 2.46 -12.53 53.20
CA VAL A 38 1.65 -11.78 52.23
C VAL A 38 0.18 -11.74 52.69
N GLU A 39 -0.40 -10.55 52.74
CA GLU A 39 -1.81 -10.34 53.07
C GLU A 39 -2.69 -10.23 51.82
N SER A 40 -2.20 -9.61 50.75
CA SER A 40 -2.93 -9.49 49.48
C SER A 40 -2.01 -9.39 48.25
N VAL A 41 -2.56 -9.82 47.12
CA VAL A 41 -2.01 -9.64 45.77
C VAL A 41 -3.09 -8.96 44.95
N THR A 42 -2.74 -7.93 44.18
CA THR A 42 -3.64 -7.29 43.22
C THR A 42 -2.94 -7.11 41.88
N LEU A 43 -3.71 -7.11 40.79
CA LEU A 43 -3.21 -6.80 39.44
C LEU A 43 -3.60 -5.38 39.04
N ASP A 44 -2.88 -4.83 38.07
CA ASP A 44 -3.16 -3.53 37.45
C ASP A 44 -4.41 -3.54 36.56
N ALA A 45 -4.87 -4.73 36.14
CA ALA A 45 -6.09 -4.92 35.38
C ALA A 45 -6.81 -6.24 35.73
N GLU A 46 -8.13 -6.21 35.79
CA GLU A 46 -8.98 -7.39 35.97
C GLU A 46 -9.35 -8.06 34.65
N SER A 47 -9.36 -7.29 33.55
CA SER A 47 -9.53 -7.80 32.20
C SER A 47 -8.73 -6.97 31.19
N ILE A 48 -8.23 -7.64 30.16
CA ILE A 48 -7.48 -7.04 29.05
C ILE A 48 -7.97 -7.65 27.73
N GLU A 49 -8.02 -6.83 26.70
CA GLU A 49 -8.28 -7.26 25.32
C GLU A 49 -6.99 -7.08 24.52
N LEU A 50 -6.63 -8.09 23.73
CA LEU A 50 -5.45 -8.12 22.88
C LEU A 50 -5.83 -8.66 21.50
N VAL A 51 -5.09 -8.26 20.48
CA VAL A 51 -5.11 -8.90 19.16
C VAL A 51 -3.99 -9.95 19.10
N ILE A 52 -4.17 -11.03 18.33
CA ILE A 52 -3.11 -12.04 18.12
C ILE A 52 -1.78 -11.38 17.78
N GLY A 53 -0.70 -11.79 18.46
CA GLY A 53 0.64 -11.23 18.31
C GLY A 53 0.94 -10.00 19.18
N GLU A 54 -0.08 -9.36 19.77
CA GLU A 54 0.14 -8.28 20.73
C GLU A 54 0.64 -8.80 22.07
N THR A 55 1.33 -7.91 22.79
CA THR A 55 1.82 -8.18 24.14
C THR A 55 1.37 -7.10 25.11
N ARG A 56 1.11 -7.49 26.36
CA ARG A 56 0.81 -6.54 27.43
C ARG A 56 1.50 -6.95 28.72
N GLN A 57 2.19 -6.00 29.34
CA GLN A 57 2.76 -6.18 30.67
C GLN A 57 1.65 -6.08 31.72
N LEU A 58 1.48 -7.13 32.52
CA LEU A 58 0.71 -7.08 33.76
C LEU A 58 1.65 -6.84 34.94
N THR A 59 1.17 -6.13 35.95
CA THR A 59 1.94 -5.80 37.16
C THR A 59 1.19 -6.28 38.39
N ALA A 60 1.83 -7.11 39.21
CA ALA A 60 1.30 -7.56 40.50
C ALA A 60 1.81 -6.66 41.64
N SER A 61 0.91 -6.19 42.49
CA SER A 61 1.21 -5.47 43.73
C SER A 61 0.97 -6.39 44.93
N ILE A 62 2.00 -6.57 45.77
CA ILE A 62 1.98 -7.45 46.95
C ILE A 62 1.98 -6.57 48.20
N LEU A 63 1.06 -6.83 49.13
CA LEU A 63 0.98 -6.13 50.41
C LEU A 63 1.02 -7.13 51.59
N PRO A 64 1.59 -6.73 52.74
CA PRO A 64 2.22 -5.42 53.02
C PRO A 64 3.58 -5.28 52.34
N GLU A 65 4.07 -4.05 52.15
CA GLU A 65 5.32 -3.76 51.40
C GLU A 65 6.58 -4.42 52.04
N ASN A 66 6.51 -4.72 53.33
CA ASN A 66 7.55 -5.41 54.08
C ASN A 66 7.38 -6.94 54.11
N ALA A 67 6.49 -7.52 53.30
CA ALA A 67 6.38 -8.98 53.14
C ALA A 67 7.71 -9.57 52.66
N ASP A 68 8.03 -10.78 53.14
CA ASP A 68 9.25 -11.50 52.78
C ASP A 68 9.22 -11.93 51.30
N THR A 69 8.05 -12.33 50.80
CA THR A 69 7.80 -12.63 49.39
C THR A 69 7.50 -11.35 48.61
N LYS A 70 8.39 -10.99 47.68
CA LYS A 70 8.31 -9.73 46.90
C LYS A 70 8.03 -9.92 45.41
N THR A 71 7.93 -11.16 44.96
CA THR A 71 7.75 -11.52 43.55
C THR A 71 6.51 -12.38 43.40
N ALA A 72 5.70 -12.11 42.39
CA ALA A 72 4.60 -12.98 42.01
C ALA A 72 5.06 -14.05 41.02
N THR A 73 4.52 -15.25 41.14
CA THR A 73 4.61 -16.30 40.13
C THR A 73 3.41 -16.21 39.19
N TRP A 74 3.66 -16.26 37.90
CA TRP A 74 2.63 -16.12 36.86
C TRP A 74 2.28 -17.46 36.22
N GLU A 75 1.00 -17.67 35.96
CA GLU A 75 0.49 -18.85 35.26
C GLU A 75 -0.66 -18.44 34.33
N SER A 76 -0.69 -19.02 33.13
CA SER A 76 -1.84 -18.92 32.22
C SER A 76 -2.64 -20.21 32.26
N ALA A 77 -3.96 -20.11 32.37
CA ALA A 77 -4.87 -21.24 32.32
C ALA A 77 -4.88 -21.93 30.95
N ASP A 78 -4.57 -21.19 29.88
CA ASP A 78 -4.41 -21.71 28.53
C ASP A 78 -3.31 -20.94 27.78
N PRO A 79 -2.05 -21.41 27.86
CA PRO A 79 -0.93 -20.81 27.15
C PRO A 79 -1.03 -20.87 25.63
N ALA A 80 -1.97 -21.63 25.04
CA ALA A 80 -2.18 -21.64 23.59
C ALA A 80 -3.03 -20.45 23.13
N ILE A 81 -3.84 -19.85 24.01
CA ILE A 81 -4.61 -18.62 23.75
C ILE A 81 -3.77 -17.39 24.11
N ALA A 82 -3.24 -17.34 25.33
CA ALA A 82 -2.31 -16.29 25.76
C ALA A 82 -1.27 -16.85 26.74
N ALA A 83 0.01 -16.62 26.45
CA ALA A 83 1.11 -17.02 27.32
C ALA A 83 1.54 -15.85 28.20
N VAL A 84 2.09 -16.15 29.38
CA VAL A 84 2.69 -15.16 30.29
C VAL A 84 4.10 -15.61 30.66
N ASP A 85 5.05 -14.69 30.65
CA ASP A 85 6.42 -14.97 31.08
C ASP A 85 6.61 -14.81 32.60
N GLU A 86 7.83 -15.06 33.09
CA GLU A 86 8.18 -14.94 34.52
C GLU A 86 8.07 -13.50 35.06
N ASN A 87 8.04 -12.50 34.19
CA ASN A 87 7.95 -11.09 34.53
C ASN A 87 6.51 -10.55 34.42
N GLY A 88 5.54 -11.35 33.98
CA GLY A 88 4.15 -10.93 33.79
C GLY A 88 3.87 -10.33 32.39
N LEU A 89 4.76 -10.52 31.42
CA LEU A 89 4.52 -10.11 30.04
C LEU A 89 3.60 -11.13 29.37
N VAL A 90 2.39 -10.70 29.06
CA VAL A 90 1.36 -11.48 28.36
C VAL A 90 1.60 -11.38 26.86
N THR A 91 1.54 -12.49 26.14
CA THR A 91 1.60 -12.58 24.67
C THR A 91 0.35 -13.28 24.14
N ALA A 92 -0.40 -12.61 23.27
CA ALA A 92 -1.58 -13.17 22.61
C ALA A 92 -1.16 -14.12 21.47
N ILE A 93 -1.68 -15.35 21.47
CA ILE A 93 -1.26 -16.42 20.55
C ILE A 93 -2.40 -16.87 19.63
N ALA A 94 -3.60 -17.06 20.16
CA ALA A 94 -4.77 -17.49 19.39
C ALA A 94 -6.05 -16.85 19.92
N ALA A 95 -7.02 -16.62 19.04
CA ALA A 95 -8.30 -16.04 19.43
C ALA A 95 -9.03 -16.92 20.46
N GLY A 96 -9.61 -16.27 21.47
CA GLY A 96 -10.27 -16.95 22.58
C GLY A 96 -10.19 -16.13 23.87
N SER A 97 -10.56 -16.75 24.99
CA SER A 97 -10.46 -16.12 26.30
C SER A 97 -9.79 -17.06 27.28
N THR A 98 -8.83 -16.55 28.04
CA THR A 98 -8.10 -17.29 29.07
C THR A 98 -7.87 -16.43 30.31
N THR A 99 -7.46 -17.04 31.41
CA THR A 99 -7.18 -16.33 32.67
C THR A 99 -5.71 -16.45 33.01
N ILE A 100 -5.11 -15.31 33.35
CA ILE A 100 -3.74 -15.23 33.88
C ILE A 100 -3.82 -15.00 35.37
N THR A 101 -3.09 -15.81 36.13
CA THR A 101 -3.06 -15.78 37.59
C THR A 101 -1.67 -15.39 38.07
N ALA A 102 -1.61 -14.38 38.93
CA ALA A 102 -0.43 -14.02 39.71
C ALA A 102 -0.61 -14.54 41.14
N SER A 103 0.39 -15.28 41.65
CA SER A 103 0.36 -15.84 43.00
C SER A 103 1.57 -15.40 43.81
N ALA A 104 1.36 -15.08 45.08
CA ALA A 104 2.43 -14.89 46.07
C ALA A 104 2.00 -15.57 47.37
N ASP A 105 2.78 -16.55 47.82
CA ASP A 105 2.44 -17.48 48.91
C ASP A 105 1.06 -18.14 48.71
N ASP A 106 0.09 -17.90 49.61
CA ASP A 106 -1.27 -18.44 49.55
C ASP A 106 -2.28 -17.46 48.91
N LYS A 107 -1.82 -16.32 48.41
CA LYS A 107 -2.66 -15.27 47.82
C LYS A 107 -2.54 -15.26 46.31
N THR A 108 -3.66 -15.02 45.64
CA THR A 108 -3.77 -15.01 44.18
C THR A 108 -4.56 -13.81 43.69
N ALA A 109 -4.19 -13.28 42.54
CA ALA A 109 -4.99 -12.35 41.76
C ALA A 109 -5.05 -12.81 40.30
N SER A 110 -6.16 -12.54 39.62
CA SER A 110 -6.40 -13.03 38.26
C SER A 110 -6.82 -11.91 37.31
N CYS A 111 -6.41 -12.03 36.06
CA CYS A 111 -6.79 -11.17 34.95
C CYS A 111 -7.36 -12.01 33.82
N THR A 112 -8.54 -11.65 33.31
CA THR A 112 -9.12 -12.29 32.11
C THR A 112 -8.53 -11.64 30.86
N VAL A 113 -7.92 -12.45 30.01
CA VAL A 113 -7.37 -12.04 28.72
C VAL A 113 -8.32 -12.52 27.63
N THR A 114 -8.87 -11.59 26.86
CA THR A 114 -9.60 -11.90 25.64
C THR A 114 -8.70 -11.57 24.46
N VAL A 115 -8.41 -12.58 23.64
CA VAL A 115 -7.64 -12.45 22.41
C VAL A 115 -8.61 -12.46 21.23
N ASN A 116 -8.57 -11.41 20.43
CA ASN A 116 -9.34 -11.27 19.21
C ASN A 116 -8.47 -11.59 17.99
N GLU A 117 -9.10 -12.08 16.93
CA GLU A 117 -8.45 -12.16 15.61
C GLU A 117 -8.03 -10.75 15.15
N PRO A 118 -6.93 -10.60 14.40
CA PRO A 118 -6.62 -9.35 13.74
C PRO A 118 -7.76 -9.00 12.79
N GLY A 119 -8.13 -7.71 12.76
CA GLY A 119 -9.06 -7.21 11.76
C GLY A 119 -8.51 -7.40 10.34
N PRO A 120 -9.35 -7.24 9.32
CA PRO A 120 -8.91 -7.35 7.93
C PRO A 120 -7.79 -6.36 7.64
N ASP A 121 -6.71 -6.82 6.98
CA ASP A 121 -5.53 -6.01 6.65
C ASP A 121 -5.47 -5.60 5.16
N GLY A 122 -6.55 -5.83 4.42
CA GLY A 122 -6.65 -5.56 2.97
C GLY A 122 -5.99 -6.60 2.08
N LYS A 123 -5.31 -7.61 2.63
CA LYS A 123 -4.74 -8.70 1.85
C LYS A 123 -5.74 -9.84 1.74
N ILE A 124 -6.22 -10.08 0.53
CA ILE A 124 -7.26 -11.08 0.28
C ILE A 124 -6.72 -12.09 -0.73
N ASP A 125 -6.52 -13.33 -0.26
CA ASP A 125 -6.31 -14.49 -1.13
C ASP A 125 -7.66 -15.07 -1.51
N MET A 126 -8.05 -14.85 -2.76
CA MET A 126 -9.33 -15.26 -3.32
C MET A 126 -9.34 -16.75 -3.71
N THR A 127 -8.26 -17.49 -3.50
CA THR A 127 -8.14 -18.89 -3.90
C THR A 127 -9.17 -19.76 -3.18
N GLY A 128 -10.07 -20.37 -3.96
CA GLY A 128 -11.15 -21.22 -3.43
C GLY A 128 -12.36 -20.46 -2.89
N MET A 129 -12.37 -19.13 -2.96
CA MET A 129 -13.52 -18.30 -2.61
C MET A 129 -14.52 -18.19 -3.76
N THR A 130 -15.80 -17.94 -3.46
CA THR A 130 -16.78 -17.46 -4.45
C THR A 130 -16.70 -15.95 -4.63
N ALA A 131 -17.30 -15.41 -5.69
CA ALA A 131 -17.32 -13.96 -5.92
C ALA A 131 -18.07 -13.20 -4.80
N GLU A 132 -19.11 -13.82 -4.22
CA GLU A 132 -19.83 -13.27 -3.07
C GLU A 132 -18.99 -13.26 -1.80
N GLU A 133 -18.17 -14.30 -1.58
CA GLU A 133 -17.25 -14.35 -0.43
C GLU A 133 -16.15 -13.29 -0.57
N VAL A 134 -15.60 -13.10 -1.78
CA VAL A 134 -14.62 -12.03 -2.05
C VAL A 134 -15.26 -10.66 -1.83
N ARG A 135 -16.49 -10.46 -2.33
CA ARG A 135 -17.24 -9.22 -2.08
C ARG A 135 -17.37 -8.94 -0.59
N ALA A 136 -17.83 -9.92 0.18
CA ALA A 136 -18.03 -9.76 1.61
C ALA A 136 -16.71 -9.43 2.35
N ALA A 137 -15.60 -10.06 1.97
CA ALA A 137 -14.29 -9.77 2.54
C ALA A 137 -13.80 -8.35 2.23
N ILE A 138 -14.04 -7.86 1.01
CA ILE A 138 -13.73 -6.47 0.63
C ILE A 138 -14.61 -5.50 1.42
N ASP A 139 -15.91 -5.76 1.52
CA ASP A 139 -16.85 -4.91 2.25
C ASP A 139 -16.49 -4.84 3.76
N GLU A 140 -16.17 -5.96 4.38
CA GLU A 140 -15.72 -6.03 5.79
C GLU A 140 -14.44 -5.21 6.01
N ALA A 141 -13.47 -5.32 5.10
CA ALA A 141 -12.24 -4.54 5.16
C ALA A 141 -12.49 -3.04 5.02
N LEU A 142 -13.35 -2.64 4.08
CA LEU A 142 -13.75 -1.24 3.89
C LEU A 142 -14.46 -0.69 5.13
N GLU A 143 -15.37 -1.47 5.75
CA GLU A 143 -16.05 -1.10 6.99
C GLU A 143 -15.08 -0.96 8.18
N ALA A 144 -14.01 -1.75 8.20
CA ALA A 144 -12.91 -1.63 9.16
C ALA A 144 -11.97 -0.44 8.88
N GLY A 145 -12.19 0.30 7.77
CA GLY A 145 -11.42 1.48 7.38
C GLY A 145 -10.17 1.19 6.56
N VAL A 146 -10.04 -0.02 6.01
CA VAL A 146 -8.96 -0.36 5.07
C VAL A 146 -9.18 0.37 3.76
N THR A 147 -8.14 1.07 3.27
CA THR A 147 -8.15 1.79 1.98
C THR A 147 -7.15 1.24 0.98
N GLU A 148 -6.29 0.29 1.39
CA GLU A 148 -5.29 -0.34 0.54
C GLU A 148 -5.57 -1.84 0.46
N PHE A 149 -5.72 -2.35 -0.76
CA PHE A 149 -6.04 -3.75 -1.00
C PHE A 149 -4.94 -4.42 -1.82
N SER A 150 -4.55 -5.63 -1.41
CA SER A 150 -3.67 -6.51 -2.19
C SER A 150 -4.40 -7.83 -2.40
N LEU A 151 -4.75 -8.11 -3.64
CA LEU A 151 -5.57 -9.24 -4.02
C LEU A 151 -4.73 -10.30 -4.74
N SER A 152 -5.01 -11.56 -4.46
CA SER A 152 -4.42 -12.70 -5.17
C SER A 152 -5.46 -13.77 -5.47
N GLY A 153 -5.17 -14.66 -6.42
CA GLY A 153 -6.10 -15.70 -6.86
C GLY A 153 -6.65 -15.44 -8.27
N GLU A 154 -7.82 -15.98 -8.59
CA GLU A 154 -8.38 -15.96 -9.95
C GLU A 154 -9.23 -14.69 -10.19
N PHE A 155 -9.07 -14.02 -11.33
CA PHE A 155 -9.80 -12.81 -11.71
C PHE A 155 -11.33 -12.99 -11.63
N GLU A 156 -11.85 -14.16 -12.01
CA GLU A 156 -13.29 -14.47 -11.95
C GLU A 156 -13.87 -14.21 -10.56
N LYS A 157 -13.09 -14.37 -9.49
CA LYS A 157 -13.56 -14.20 -8.11
C LYS A 157 -13.72 -12.74 -7.71
N LEU A 158 -13.14 -11.78 -8.45
CA LEU A 158 -13.42 -10.35 -8.24
C LEU A 158 -14.89 -10.02 -8.56
N GLY A 159 -15.54 -10.86 -9.38
CA GLY A 159 -16.91 -10.62 -9.84
C GLY A 159 -17.04 -9.42 -10.77
N MET A 160 -15.94 -8.88 -11.29
CA MET A 160 -15.95 -7.75 -12.22
C MET A 160 -16.52 -8.17 -13.58
N SER A 161 -17.39 -7.34 -14.15
CA SER A 161 -17.88 -7.54 -15.51
C SER A 161 -16.74 -7.45 -16.52
N THR A 162 -16.67 -8.46 -17.38
CA THR A 162 -15.75 -8.49 -18.53
C THR A 162 -16.32 -7.75 -19.75
N THR A 163 -17.63 -7.47 -19.74
CA THR A 163 -18.34 -6.79 -20.83
C THR A 163 -18.98 -5.49 -20.33
N ALA A 164 -18.30 -4.79 -19.41
CA ALA A 164 -18.83 -3.58 -18.80
C ALA A 164 -19.18 -2.53 -19.87
N SER A 165 -20.34 -1.91 -19.75
CA SER A 165 -20.85 -0.91 -20.69
C SER A 165 -21.34 0.32 -19.94
N PRO A 166 -20.97 1.55 -20.37
CA PRO A 166 -21.48 2.77 -19.76
C PRO A 166 -22.96 3.01 -20.08
N MET A 167 -23.57 2.21 -20.97
CA MET A 167 -24.98 2.33 -21.36
C MET A 167 -25.93 1.49 -20.51
N ASP A 168 -25.41 0.62 -19.66
CA ASP A 168 -26.17 -0.22 -18.74
C ASP A 168 -25.52 -0.24 -17.34
N SER A 169 -25.97 -1.13 -16.45
CA SER A 169 -25.46 -1.24 -15.08
C SER A 169 -24.40 -2.34 -14.88
N SER A 170 -23.87 -2.93 -15.95
CA SER A 170 -22.93 -4.06 -15.85
C SER A 170 -21.62 -3.70 -15.15
N TRP A 171 -21.22 -2.42 -15.17
CA TRP A 171 -20.05 -1.90 -14.47
C TRP A 171 -20.16 -1.93 -12.93
N THR A 172 -21.38 -1.93 -12.37
CA THR A 172 -21.62 -1.92 -10.91
C THR A 172 -21.14 -3.19 -10.19
N THR A 173 -20.74 -4.19 -10.96
CA THR A 173 -20.21 -5.46 -10.45
C THR A 173 -18.77 -5.35 -9.95
N ASN A 174 -18.04 -4.27 -10.22
CA ASN A 174 -16.73 -4.05 -9.61
C ASN A 174 -16.87 -3.77 -8.09
N PRO A 175 -16.19 -4.55 -7.21
CA PRO A 175 -16.32 -4.43 -5.75
C PRO A 175 -15.82 -3.09 -5.19
N PHE A 176 -14.99 -2.36 -5.92
CA PHE A 176 -14.39 -1.11 -5.45
C PHE A 176 -15.19 0.14 -5.83
N ILE A 177 -16.23 0.01 -6.66
CA ILE A 177 -17.03 1.15 -7.09
C ILE A 177 -17.82 1.75 -5.93
N GLY A 178 -17.72 3.07 -5.77
CA GLY A 178 -18.35 3.84 -4.70
C GLY A 178 -17.61 3.79 -3.37
N THR A 179 -16.42 3.18 -3.33
CA THR A 179 -15.64 2.99 -2.11
C THR A 179 -14.56 4.06 -1.94
N ASN A 180 -13.95 4.14 -0.75
CA ASN A 180 -12.82 5.03 -0.46
C ASN A 180 -11.47 4.33 -0.69
N VAL A 181 -11.41 3.35 -1.58
CA VAL A 181 -10.14 2.67 -1.89
C VAL A 181 -9.14 3.66 -2.48
N GLU A 182 -7.92 3.63 -1.96
CA GLU A 182 -6.79 4.46 -2.39
C GLU A 182 -5.78 3.66 -3.22
N VAL A 183 -5.56 2.39 -2.86
CA VAL A 183 -4.60 1.52 -3.56
C VAL A 183 -5.25 0.17 -3.87
N ILE A 184 -5.15 -0.25 -5.13
CA ILE A 184 -5.58 -1.59 -5.58
C ILE A 184 -4.37 -2.30 -6.19
N ASP A 185 -3.81 -3.24 -5.44
CA ASP A 185 -2.76 -4.13 -5.89
C ASP A 185 -3.35 -5.45 -6.37
N LEU A 186 -3.31 -5.67 -7.70
CA LEU A 186 -3.77 -6.88 -8.37
C LEU A 186 -2.59 -7.73 -8.87
N SER A 187 -1.37 -7.47 -8.42
CA SER A 187 -0.17 -8.17 -8.89
C SER A 187 -0.18 -9.68 -8.61
N GLY A 188 -0.98 -10.13 -7.63
CA GLY A 188 -1.21 -11.54 -7.33
C GLY A 188 -2.40 -12.17 -8.06
N VAL A 189 -3.17 -11.40 -8.84
CA VAL A 189 -4.36 -11.88 -9.55
C VAL A 189 -3.97 -12.54 -10.87
N THR A 190 -4.57 -13.68 -11.17
CA THR A 190 -4.26 -14.54 -12.32
C THR A 190 -5.52 -14.86 -13.12
N GLY A 191 -5.37 -15.39 -14.33
CA GLY A 191 -6.52 -15.86 -15.13
C GLY A 191 -7.39 -14.72 -15.65
N TRP A 192 -6.74 -13.65 -16.10
CA TRP A 192 -7.38 -12.48 -16.69
C TRP A 192 -8.19 -12.85 -17.94
N PRO A 193 -9.27 -12.13 -18.25
CA PRO A 193 -10.10 -12.43 -19.39
C PRO A 193 -9.35 -12.16 -20.70
N GLU A 194 -9.62 -12.99 -21.70
CA GLU A 194 -9.19 -12.75 -23.07
C GLU A 194 -9.96 -11.53 -23.60
N VAL A 195 -9.27 -10.54 -24.16
CA VAL A 195 -9.86 -9.29 -24.67
C VAL A 195 -9.34 -9.00 -26.08
N ASP A 196 -10.08 -8.23 -26.88
CA ASP A 196 -9.55 -7.77 -28.17
C ASP A 196 -8.44 -6.71 -28.00
N ALA A 197 -7.84 -6.27 -29.12
CA ALA A 197 -6.75 -5.30 -29.10
C ALA A 197 -7.13 -3.95 -28.46
N ASP A 198 -8.40 -3.55 -28.50
CA ASP A 198 -8.90 -2.33 -27.84
C ASP A 198 -9.42 -2.63 -26.41
N GLY A 199 -9.21 -3.85 -25.92
CA GLY A 199 -9.67 -4.43 -24.67
C GLY A 199 -11.20 -4.44 -24.50
N LEU A 200 -11.92 -4.48 -25.61
CA LEU A 200 -13.33 -4.84 -25.65
C LEU A 200 -13.46 -6.36 -25.75
N MET A 201 -14.50 -6.91 -25.13
CA MET A 201 -15.03 -8.20 -25.59
C MET A 201 -15.87 -7.86 -26.83
N ASP A 202 -15.60 -8.51 -27.96
CA ASP A 202 -16.25 -8.18 -29.21
C ASP A 202 -17.76 -7.97 -29.03
N GLY A 203 -18.29 -6.85 -29.53
CA GLY A 203 -19.66 -6.38 -29.27
C GLY A 203 -20.78 -7.26 -29.84
N ASN A 204 -20.50 -8.55 -30.09
CA ASN A 204 -21.42 -9.53 -30.65
C ASN A 204 -21.32 -10.94 -29.99
N LEU A 205 -20.77 -11.05 -28.77
CA LEU A 205 -20.73 -12.29 -27.95
C LEU A 205 -20.00 -13.46 -28.64
N GLN A 206 -18.95 -13.20 -29.42
CA GLN A 206 -18.32 -14.21 -30.25
C GLN A 206 -16.80 -14.23 -30.11
N THR A 207 -16.34 -14.55 -28.89
CA THR A 207 -14.94 -14.78 -28.49
C THR A 207 -14.01 -13.60 -28.77
N ALA A 208 -13.24 -13.18 -27.77
CA ALA A 208 -12.09 -12.31 -28.03
C ALA A 208 -11.26 -12.97 -29.15
N PRO A 209 -11.04 -12.32 -30.30
CA PRO A 209 -10.49 -12.98 -31.48
C PRO A 209 -9.05 -13.48 -31.31
N ASP A 210 -8.37 -13.03 -30.26
CA ASP A 210 -6.93 -13.13 -30.10
C ASP A 210 -6.61 -13.46 -28.64
N GLY A 211 -5.70 -14.43 -28.41
CA GLY A 211 -5.25 -14.93 -27.11
C GLY A 211 -4.44 -13.93 -26.29
N VAL A 212 -5.00 -12.73 -26.11
CA VAL A 212 -4.48 -11.56 -25.43
C VAL A 212 -5.30 -11.38 -24.17
N TYR A 213 -4.65 -11.47 -23.03
CA TYR A 213 -5.31 -11.37 -21.73
C TYR A 213 -5.15 -9.95 -21.18
N GLY A 214 -6.23 -9.35 -20.69
CA GLY A 214 -6.19 -7.92 -20.42
C GLY A 214 -7.21 -7.43 -19.41
N LEU A 215 -7.00 -6.18 -18.99
CA LEU A 215 -7.95 -5.43 -18.19
C LEU A 215 -9.15 -5.04 -19.07
N PRO A 216 -10.38 -5.46 -18.74
CA PRO A 216 -11.55 -5.11 -19.54
C PRO A 216 -11.78 -3.59 -19.67
N ALA A 217 -12.43 -3.20 -20.76
CA ALA A 217 -12.94 -1.84 -20.92
C ALA A 217 -13.80 -1.40 -19.73
N PHE A 218 -13.69 -0.13 -19.36
CA PHE A 218 -14.40 0.49 -18.22
C PHE A 218 -14.16 -0.12 -16.82
N ALA A 219 -13.28 -1.11 -16.67
CA ALA A 219 -13.08 -1.85 -15.42
C ALA A 219 -12.90 -0.96 -14.18
N PHE A 220 -12.08 0.08 -14.28
CA PHE A 220 -11.81 1.09 -13.25
C PHE A 220 -12.09 2.51 -13.79
N SER A 221 -13.12 2.67 -14.63
CA SER A 221 -13.55 3.97 -15.12
C SER A 221 -14.07 4.81 -13.94
N GLY A 222 -13.34 5.88 -13.62
CA GLY A 222 -13.52 6.78 -12.49
C GLY A 222 -14.75 7.68 -12.54
N GLN A 223 -15.39 7.82 -13.70
CA GLN A 223 -16.69 8.50 -13.80
C GLN A 223 -17.67 7.67 -14.65
N LEU A 224 -18.84 7.37 -14.10
CA LEU A 224 -19.94 6.65 -14.78
C LEU A 224 -21.26 7.21 -14.26
N ASP A 225 -22.28 7.27 -15.12
CA ASP A 225 -23.61 7.85 -14.79
C ASP A 225 -23.58 9.24 -14.12
N GLY A 226 -22.55 10.04 -14.43
CA GLY A 226 -22.37 11.39 -13.87
C GLY A 226 -21.74 11.45 -12.48
N GLU A 227 -21.43 10.32 -11.85
CA GLU A 227 -20.80 10.23 -10.53
C GLU A 227 -19.36 9.70 -10.61
N TYR A 228 -18.53 10.05 -9.63
CA TYR A 228 -17.20 9.46 -9.50
C TYR A 228 -17.30 8.08 -8.83
N THR A 229 -16.84 7.05 -9.53
CA THR A 229 -16.91 5.65 -9.07
C THR A 229 -15.74 5.29 -8.16
N LEU A 230 -14.58 5.93 -8.32
CA LEU A 230 -13.34 5.66 -7.58
C LEU A 230 -12.71 6.99 -7.12
N PRO A 231 -13.39 7.71 -6.20
CA PRO A 231 -13.04 9.10 -5.89
C PRO A 231 -11.68 9.26 -5.20
N GLU A 232 -11.20 8.23 -4.50
CA GLU A 232 -9.97 8.25 -3.70
C GLU A 232 -8.80 7.46 -4.32
N LEU A 233 -9.03 6.79 -5.44
CA LEU A 233 -8.04 5.90 -6.05
C LEU A 233 -6.78 6.68 -6.49
N ARG A 234 -5.64 6.29 -5.92
CA ARG A 234 -4.30 6.86 -6.15
C ARG A 234 -3.39 5.91 -6.93
N GLU A 235 -3.51 4.61 -6.73
CA GLU A 235 -2.61 3.64 -7.37
C GLU A 235 -3.33 2.34 -7.77
N ILE A 236 -3.02 1.87 -8.98
CA ILE A 236 -3.36 0.52 -9.45
C ILE A 236 -2.09 -0.21 -9.86
N ILE A 237 -1.93 -1.45 -9.38
CA ILE A 237 -0.83 -2.35 -9.75
C ILE A 237 -1.42 -3.56 -10.46
N LEU A 238 -0.99 -3.81 -11.69
CA LEU A 238 -1.41 -4.94 -12.53
C LEU A 238 -0.28 -5.98 -12.63
N PRO A 239 -0.62 -7.27 -12.79
CA PRO A 239 0.35 -8.34 -12.95
C PRO A 239 0.96 -8.36 -14.37
N GLU A 240 2.07 -9.09 -14.53
CA GLU A 240 2.76 -9.27 -15.82
C GLU A 240 1.91 -10.02 -16.86
N GLU A 241 0.92 -10.81 -16.42
CA GLU A 241 -0.01 -11.51 -17.33
C GLU A 241 -0.95 -10.55 -18.08
N VAL A 242 -1.16 -9.34 -17.59
CA VAL A 242 -2.02 -8.35 -18.26
C VAL A 242 -1.26 -7.73 -19.43
N GLU A 243 -1.65 -8.13 -20.64
CA GLU A 243 -1.03 -7.69 -21.89
C GLU A 243 -1.74 -6.47 -22.53
N THR A 244 -3.01 -6.24 -22.20
CA THR A 244 -3.80 -5.14 -22.75
C THR A 244 -4.52 -4.34 -21.67
N LEU A 245 -4.49 -3.02 -21.79
CA LEU A 245 -5.39 -2.12 -21.07
C LEU A 245 -6.59 -1.78 -21.94
N GLY A 246 -7.79 -2.15 -21.52
CA GLY A 246 -8.98 -1.91 -22.32
C GLY A 246 -9.38 -0.46 -22.44
N SER A 247 -10.20 -0.19 -23.45
CA SER A 247 -10.69 1.14 -23.77
C SER A 247 -11.42 1.75 -22.57
N GLN A 248 -11.04 2.97 -22.21
CA GLN A 248 -11.59 3.69 -21.05
C GLN A 248 -11.50 2.93 -19.72
N SER A 249 -10.63 1.93 -19.61
CA SER A 249 -10.52 1.08 -18.41
C SER A 249 -10.13 1.83 -17.15
N MET A 250 -9.50 3.00 -17.25
CA MET A 250 -9.12 3.85 -16.10
C MET A 250 -9.50 5.32 -16.34
N TRP A 251 -10.57 5.55 -17.10
CA TRP A 251 -11.02 6.88 -17.52
C TRP A 251 -11.42 7.77 -16.35
N SER A 252 -11.06 9.06 -16.35
CA SER A 252 -11.57 10.09 -15.44
C SER A 252 -11.36 9.80 -13.95
N ASN A 253 -10.17 9.31 -13.57
CA ASN A 253 -9.78 9.13 -12.16
C ASN A 253 -9.00 10.36 -11.66
N PRO A 254 -9.62 11.27 -10.86
CA PRO A 254 -9.03 12.56 -10.54
C PRO A 254 -7.80 12.48 -9.64
N LYS A 255 -7.70 11.45 -8.79
CA LYS A 255 -6.62 11.24 -7.81
C LYS A 255 -5.61 10.17 -8.20
N LEU A 256 -5.79 9.49 -9.34
CA LEU A 256 -4.89 8.44 -9.78
C LEU A 256 -3.51 9.04 -10.08
N GLU A 257 -2.53 8.70 -9.26
CA GLU A 257 -1.15 9.20 -9.30
C GLU A 257 -0.23 8.26 -10.09
N LYS A 258 -0.46 6.94 -9.96
CA LYS A 258 0.44 5.91 -10.46
C LYS A 258 -0.30 4.69 -11.01
N VAL A 259 0.18 4.16 -12.13
CA VAL A 259 -0.25 2.87 -12.69
C VAL A 259 0.98 2.03 -12.97
N VAL A 260 1.02 0.81 -12.45
CA VAL A 260 2.09 -0.16 -12.69
C VAL A 260 1.54 -1.28 -13.56
N CYS A 261 2.07 -1.44 -14.78
CA CYS A 261 1.58 -2.43 -15.73
C CYS A 261 2.73 -3.06 -16.56
N PRO A 262 3.54 -3.94 -15.93
CA PRO A 262 4.82 -4.40 -16.50
C PRO A 262 4.66 -5.28 -17.75
N GLY A 263 3.53 -5.96 -17.92
CA GLY A 263 3.27 -6.86 -19.05
C GLY A 263 2.55 -6.21 -20.23
N VAL A 264 2.10 -4.96 -20.09
CA VAL A 264 1.20 -4.35 -21.07
C VAL A 264 1.93 -4.08 -22.38
N LYS A 265 1.42 -4.70 -23.45
CA LYS A 265 1.82 -4.53 -24.85
C LYS A 265 0.92 -3.54 -25.58
N ILE A 266 -0.37 -3.48 -25.22
CA ILE A 266 -1.37 -2.67 -25.90
C ILE A 266 -2.10 -1.75 -24.93
N VAL A 267 -2.12 -0.45 -25.23
CA VAL A 267 -2.87 0.56 -24.47
C VAL A 267 -4.09 1.00 -25.28
N GLY A 268 -5.29 0.67 -24.80
CA GLY A 268 -6.57 0.91 -25.46
C GLY A 268 -6.98 2.37 -25.58
N ASN A 269 -8.04 2.61 -26.37
CA ASN A 269 -8.54 3.96 -26.63
C ASN A 269 -8.99 4.63 -25.35
N GLN A 270 -8.59 5.89 -25.18
CA GLN A 270 -9.03 6.74 -24.07
C GLN A 270 -8.81 6.12 -22.66
N CYS A 271 -7.85 5.20 -22.53
CA CYS A 271 -7.63 4.41 -21.32
C CYS A 271 -7.52 5.26 -20.04
N LEU A 272 -6.73 6.34 -20.07
CA LEU A 272 -6.37 7.19 -18.92
C LEU A 272 -6.76 8.66 -19.16
N VAL A 273 -7.82 8.91 -19.93
CA VAL A 273 -8.23 10.29 -20.22
C VAL A 273 -8.74 10.96 -18.95
N TYR A 274 -8.36 12.22 -18.75
CA TYR A 274 -8.75 13.04 -17.59
C TYR A 274 -8.35 12.44 -16.23
N CYS A 275 -7.13 11.89 -16.16
CA CYS A 275 -6.46 11.54 -14.91
C CYS A 275 -5.40 12.60 -14.56
N PRO A 276 -5.78 13.82 -14.11
CA PRO A 276 -4.88 14.97 -13.99
C PRO A 276 -3.77 14.80 -12.95
N SER A 277 -3.94 13.89 -11.99
CA SER A 277 -2.92 13.59 -10.96
C SER A 277 -1.89 12.55 -11.43
N LEU A 278 -2.10 11.91 -12.59
CA LEU A 278 -1.25 10.80 -13.04
C LEU A 278 0.15 11.30 -13.36
N ALA A 279 1.10 10.96 -12.51
CA ALA A 279 2.48 11.42 -12.59
C ALA A 279 3.41 10.37 -13.20
N SER A 280 3.06 9.08 -13.10
CA SER A 280 3.87 7.98 -13.64
C SER A 280 3.02 6.81 -14.12
N ILE A 281 3.45 6.20 -15.22
CA ILE A 281 2.96 4.91 -15.68
C ILE A 281 4.12 4.09 -16.25
N ASP A 282 4.20 2.81 -15.89
CA ASP A 282 5.24 1.88 -16.35
C ASP A 282 4.76 1.11 -17.59
N LEU A 283 5.36 1.37 -18.76
CA LEU A 283 5.02 0.69 -20.03
C LEU A 283 6.27 0.11 -20.73
N PRO A 284 7.03 -0.78 -20.08
CA PRO A 284 8.27 -1.30 -20.64
C PRO A 284 8.06 -2.19 -21.87
N GLU A 285 6.90 -2.86 -21.95
CA GLU A 285 6.56 -3.82 -23.00
C GLU A 285 5.62 -3.27 -24.08
N ALA A 286 5.15 -2.03 -23.95
CA ALA A 286 4.15 -1.46 -24.84
C ALA A 286 4.68 -1.35 -26.28
N THR A 287 3.97 -1.96 -27.22
CA THR A 287 4.24 -1.87 -28.67
C THR A 287 3.22 -0.99 -29.38
N THR A 288 2.00 -0.93 -28.86
CA THR A 288 0.85 -0.29 -29.51
C THR A 288 0.10 0.63 -28.53
N ILE A 289 -0.18 1.87 -28.94
CA ILE A 289 -0.93 2.84 -28.13
C ILE A 289 -2.03 3.50 -28.96
N TYR A 290 -3.28 3.32 -28.54
CA TYR A 290 -4.45 3.81 -29.26
C TYR A 290 -4.86 5.25 -28.88
N THR A 291 -5.95 5.68 -29.49
CA THR A 291 -6.37 7.07 -29.59
C THR A 291 -6.58 7.70 -28.21
N TYR A 292 -6.03 8.90 -28.00
CA TYR A 292 -6.20 9.69 -26.77
C TYR A 292 -5.84 8.94 -25.47
N ALA A 293 -5.02 7.89 -25.51
CA ALA A 293 -4.77 7.02 -24.36
C ALA A 293 -4.43 7.78 -23.06
N PHE A 294 -3.70 8.90 -23.13
CA PHE A 294 -3.25 9.70 -21.98
C PHE A 294 -3.78 11.14 -21.97
N ARG A 295 -4.85 11.46 -22.71
CA ARG A 295 -5.30 12.86 -22.84
C ARG A 295 -5.67 13.46 -21.48
N GLY A 296 -5.14 14.65 -21.16
CA GLY A 296 -5.43 15.36 -19.92
C GLY A 296 -4.85 14.70 -18.67
N THR A 297 -3.76 13.94 -18.81
CA THR A 297 -3.00 13.40 -17.68
C THR A 297 -2.02 14.41 -17.11
N GLY A 298 -1.56 14.18 -15.87
CA GLY A 298 -0.52 14.98 -15.20
C GLY A 298 0.92 14.66 -15.62
N LEU A 299 1.12 13.82 -16.64
CA LEU A 299 2.43 13.31 -17.01
C LEU A 299 3.35 14.44 -17.47
N THR A 300 4.54 14.52 -16.85
CA THR A 300 5.59 15.48 -17.23
C THR A 300 6.70 14.86 -18.06
N SER A 301 6.83 13.54 -18.00
CA SER A 301 7.71 12.74 -18.87
C SER A 301 7.14 11.35 -19.10
N ILE A 302 7.40 10.75 -20.27
CA ILE A 302 7.06 9.34 -20.55
C ILE A 302 8.14 8.68 -21.40
N SER A 303 8.42 7.40 -21.12
CA SER A 303 9.34 6.57 -21.89
C SER A 303 8.60 5.36 -22.47
N LEU A 304 8.71 5.18 -23.78
CA LEU A 304 7.98 4.20 -24.58
C LEU A 304 8.98 3.43 -25.47
N PRO A 305 9.79 2.53 -24.86
CA PRO A 305 10.98 1.98 -25.52
C PRO A 305 10.68 0.98 -26.63
N LYS A 306 9.48 0.40 -26.67
CA LYS A 306 9.07 -0.64 -27.63
C LYS A 306 7.93 -0.23 -28.54
N VAL A 307 7.40 0.99 -28.39
CA VAL A 307 6.25 1.46 -29.16
C VAL A 307 6.64 1.70 -30.61
N VAL A 308 5.97 0.97 -31.51
CA VAL A 308 6.12 1.07 -32.97
C VAL A 308 4.81 1.39 -33.67
N GLU A 309 3.68 1.34 -32.96
CA GLU A 309 2.37 1.61 -33.52
C GLU A 309 1.60 2.55 -32.59
N PHE A 310 1.10 3.66 -33.12
CA PHE A 310 0.32 4.59 -32.31
C PHE A 310 -0.66 5.44 -33.09
N SER A 311 -1.73 5.84 -32.41
CA SER A 311 -2.82 6.66 -32.95
C SER A 311 -2.70 8.13 -32.57
N TYR A 312 -3.68 8.91 -32.97
CA TYR A 312 -3.67 10.36 -32.77
C TYR A 312 -4.06 10.82 -31.36
N GLY A 313 -3.62 12.03 -31.02
CA GLY A 313 -3.99 12.73 -29.78
C GLY A 313 -3.49 12.10 -28.49
N LEU A 314 -2.49 11.21 -28.53
CA LEU A 314 -2.04 10.39 -27.40
C LEU A 314 -1.91 11.17 -26.09
N PHE A 315 -1.27 12.34 -26.17
CA PHE A 315 -0.92 13.20 -25.04
C PHE A 315 -1.59 14.58 -25.11
N ASN A 316 -2.75 14.68 -25.78
CA ASN A 316 -3.50 15.93 -25.82
C ASN A 316 -3.72 16.46 -24.38
N GLU A 317 -3.63 17.77 -24.15
CA GLU A 317 -3.79 18.40 -22.83
C GLU A 317 -2.81 17.92 -21.73
N CYS A 318 -1.67 17.31 -22.08
CA CYS A 318 -0.65 16.89 -21.11
C CYS A 318 0.44 17.96 -20.90
N PRO A 319 0.98 18.11 -19.67
CA PRO A 319 2.07 19.04 -19.35
C PRO A 319 3.47 18.44 -19.63
N LEU A 320 3.59 17.60 -20.67
CA LEU A 320 4.84 16.89 -20.99
C LEU A 320 5.98 17.83 -21.35
N THR A 321 7.14 17.57 -20.75
CA THR A 321 8.42 18.25 -21.02
C THR A 321 9.43 17.31 -21.68
N LYS A 322 9.19 15.99 -21.64
CA LYS A 322 10.04 14.98 -22.27
C LYS A 322 9.21 13.78 -22.77
N VAL A 323 9.47 13.31 -23.98
CA VAL A 323 8.90 12.07 -24.53
C VAL A 323 10.02 11.24 -25.16
N GLU A 324 10.08 9.95 -24.84
CA GLU A 324 11.06 9.03 -25.42
C GLU A 324 10.36 7.92 -26.21
N PHE A 325 10.56 7.91 -27.53
CA PHE A 325 10.15 6.84 -28.45
C PHE A 325 11.40 6.19 -29.06
N THR A 326 12.02 5.28 -28.30
CA THR A 326 13.36 4.74 -28.62
C THR A 326 13.34 3.41 -29.36
N ALA A 327 12.16 2.90 -29.71
CA ALA A 327 12.01 1.69 -30.51
C ALA A 327 12.69 1.85 -31.88
N ALA A 328 13.46 0.83 -32.27
CA ALA A 328 14.07 0.74 -33.59
C ALA A 328 13.03 0.30 -34.64
N GLY A 329 13.31 0.58 -35.91
CA GLY A 329 12.46 0.26 -37.04
C GLY A 329 11.41 1.32 -37.33
N ASN A 330 10.57 1.01 -38.32
CA ASN A 330 9.51 1.90 -38.78
C ASN A 330 8.42 2.04 -37.71
N PHE A 331 7.84 3.23 -37.64
CA PHE A 331 6.60 3.45 -36.90
C PHE A 331 5.41 3.46 -37.85
N THR A 332 4.31 2.88 -37.39
CA THR A 332 2.99 3.00 -37.99
C THR A 332 2.21 4.03 -37.22
N VAL A 333 1.78 5.08 -37.92
CA VAL A 333 0.97 6.16 -37.35
C VAL A 333 -0.44 6.05 -37.92
N HIS A 334 -1.42 5.86 -37.03
CA HIS A 334 -2.82 5.78 -37.42
C HIS A 334 -3.44 7.18 -37.42
N GLU A 335 -3.79 7.64 -38.62
CA GLU A 335 -4.47 8.92 -38.83
C GLU A 335 -5.90 8.90 -38.31
N HIS A 336 -6.40 10.07 -37.89
CA HIS A 336 -7.79 10.20 -37.49
C HIS A 336 -8.71 9.85 -38.67
N PRO A 337 -9.77 9.03 -38.49
CA PRO A 337 -10.73 8.76 -39.58
C PRO A 337 -11.34 10.04 -40.19
N PHE A 338 -11.41 11.14 -39.44
CA PHE A 338 -11.90 12.44 -39.90
C PHE A 338 -10.79 13.41 -40.35
N ALA A 339 -9.51 13.01 -40.35
CA ALA A 339 -8.41 13.81 -40.90
C ALA A 339 -8.64 14.12 -42.38
N SER A 340 -9.14 13.14 -43.13
CA SER A 340 -9.46 13.26 -44.57
C SER A 340 -10.49 14.35 -44.91
N ILE A 341 -11.30 14.75 -43.94
CA ILE A 341 -12.34 15.79 -44.08
C ILE A 341 -12.00 17.08 -43.31
N GLY A 342 -10.75 17.23 -42.85
CA GLY A 342 -10.26 18.45 -42.20
C GLY A 342 -10.68 18.61 -40.74
N PHE A 343 -11.18 17.55 -40.09
CA PHE A 343 -11.61 17.55 -38.69
C PHE A 343 -10.71 16.67 -37.79
N GLY A 344 -9.59 16.17 -38.30
CA GLY A 344 -8.65 15.36 -37.52
C GLY A 344 -7.72 16.22 -36.65
N GLU A 345 -7.58 15.84 -35.39
CA GLU A 345 -6.52 16.34 -34.51
C GLU A 345 -5.16 15.76 -34.92
N PRO A 346 -4.05 16.50 -34.76
CA PRO A 346 -2.71 15.96 -35.00
C PRO A 346 -2.38 14.84 -34.00
N VAL A 347 -1.38 14.03 -34.36
CA VAL A 347 -0.90 12.95 -33.48
C VAL A 347 -0.49 13.50 -32.11
N PHE A 348 0.17 14.65 -32.11
CA PHE A 348 0.52 15.41 -30.92
C PHE A 348 -0.20 16.74 -30.93
N SER A 349 -1.17 16.90 -30.02
CA SER A 349 -1.94 18.14 -29.83
C SER A 349 -1.70 18.69 -28.41
N PHE A 350 -0.42 18.83 -28.04
CA PHE A 350 0.02 19.46 -26.77
C PHE A 350 1.15 20.44 -27.04
N SER A 351 1.71 21.09 -26.01
CA SER A 351 2.78 22.08 -26.17
C SER A 351 4.15 21.45 -26.50
N THR A 352 4.25 20.79 -27.66
CA THR A 352 5.47 20.09 -28.15
C THR A 352 6.67 21.02 -28.27
N SER A 353 6.46 22.31 -28.54
CA SER A 353 7.50 23.34 -28.57
C SER A 353 8.25 23.54 -27.24
N ALA A 354 7.69 23.06 -26.13
CA ALA A 354 8.31 23.05 -24.80
C ALA A 354 8.83 21.65 -24.41
N CYS A 355 8.67 20.65 -25.27
CA CYS A 355 8.94 19.24 -25.00
C CYS A 355 10.16 18.73 -25.76
N GLU A 356 11.02 18.00 -25.06
CA GLU A 356 12.16 17.29 -25.63
C GLU A 356 11.73 15.92 -26.15
N LEU A 357 12.01 15.63 -27.41
CA LEU A 357 11.76 14.32 -28.02
C LEU A 357 13.05 13.53 -28.09
N VAL A 358 13.02 12.27 -27.68
CA VAL A 358 14.11 11.32 -27.89
C VAL A 358 13.63 10.23 -28.83
N LEU A 359 14.30 10.07 -29.96
CA LEU A 359 14.03 9.02 -30.95
C LEU A 359 15.19 8.03 -31.00
N ASN A 360 14.98 6.87 -31.63
CA ASN A 360 16.06 5.99 -32.04
C ASN A 360 16.93 6.65 -33.14
N ALA A 361 18.24 6.38 -33.16
CA ALA A 361 19.18 6.86 -34.18
C ALA A 361 18.76 6.57 -35.63
N ASP A 362 17.99 5.51 -35.87
CA ASP A 362 17.49 5.17 -37.21
C ASP A 362 16.42 6.13 -37.76
N LYS A 363 15.92 7.07 -36.95
CA LYS A 363 14.97 8.13 -37.34
C LYS A 363 15.65 9.48 -37.59
N HIS A 364 16.98 9.55 -37.51
CA HIS A 364 17.73 10.78 -37.73
C HIS A 364 17.52 11.36 -39.13
N TYR A 365 17.27 12.67 -39.22
CA TYR A 365 16.92 13.37 -40.46
C TYR A 365 17.96 13.27 -41.59
N ALA A 366 19.25 13.05 -41.25
CA ALA A 366 20.33 12.98 -42.24
C ALA A 366 20.87 11.57 -42.50
N SER A 367 20.67 10.63 -41.57
CA SER A 367 21.37 9.34 -41.55
C SER A 367 20.48 8.15 -41.23
N GLY A 368 19.25 8.42 -40.79
CA GLY A 368 18.29 7.39 -40.47
C GLY A 368 17.86 6.61 -41.72
N THR A 369 17.21 5.47 -41.48
CA THR A 369 16.61 4.63 -42.52
C THR A 369 15.17 4.25 -42.20
N ALA A 370 14.73 4.44 -40.96
CA ALA A 370 13.38 4.11 -40.52
C ALA A 370 12.40 5.27 -40.79
N THR A 371 11.18 4.94 -41.19
CA THR A 371 10.11 5.91 -41.41
C THR A 371 9.12 5.92 -40.25
N PRO A 372 8.58 7.09 -39.83
CA PRO A 372 8.87 8.42 -40.33
C PRO A 372 10.19 8.96 -39.75
N GLN A 373 11.03 9.52 -40.61
CA GLN A 373 12.25 10.22 -40.21
C GLN A 373 11.90 11.60 -39.66
N ALA A 374 12.72 12.12 -38.74
CA ALA A 374 12.70 13.54 -38.41
C ALA A 374 12.98 14.35 -39.68
N ALA A 375 12.26 15.47 -39.87
CA ALA A 375 12.53 16.40 -40.97
C ALA A 375 13.69 17.35 -40.63
N SER A 376 13.95 17.58 -39.34
CA SER A 376 15.06 18.40 -38.84
C SER A 376 15.43 18.00 -37.40
N ALA A 377 16.30 18.78 -36.75
CA ALA A 377 16.61 18.62 -35.32
C ALA A 377 15.45 19.05 -34.39
N THR A 378 14.35 19.59 -34.93
CA THR A 378 13.17 20.05 -34.17
C THR A 378 11.86 19.56 -34.76
N SER A 379 11.84 19.05 -35.99
CA SER A 379 10.61 18.77 -36.73
C SER A 379 10.42 17.28 -36.95
N TRP A 380 9.26 16.73 -36.53
CA TRP A 380 8.87 15.33 -36.76
C TRP A 380 7.33 15.21 -36.76
N LEU A 381 6.77 14.43 -37.69
CA LEU A 381 5.31 14.28 -37.89
C LEU A 381 4.57 15.63 -37.98
N ASP A 382 5.08 16.52 -38.85
CA ASP A 382 4.55 17.88 -39.06
C ASP A 382 4.42 18.73 -37.78
N THR A 383 5.18 18.36 -36.74
CA THR A 383 5.14 18.97 -35.40
C THR A 383 6.51 19.53 -35.05
N GLU A 384 6.55 20.76 -34.50
CA GLU A 384 7.77 21.37 -33.98
C GLU A 384 7.95 21.07 -32.49
N TRP A 385 9.13 20.57 -32.14
CA TRP A 385 9.58 20.18 -30.82
C TRP A 385 10.63 21.16 -30.29
N LYS A 386 10.82 21.21 -28.97
CA LYS A 386 11.90 22.00 -28.35
C LYS A 386 13.27 21.57 -28.89
N SER A 387 13.48 20.26 -28.96
CA SER A 387 14.66 19.61 -29.52
C SER A 387 14.37 18.13 -29.74
N ILE A 388 15.01 17.54 -30.75
CA ILE A 388 15.02 16.10 -31.00
C ILE A 388 16.43 15.55 -30.76
N ALA A 389 16.54 14.61 -29.82
CA ALA A 389 17.74 13.83 -29.57
C ALA A 389 17.57 12.42 -30.15
N PHE A 390 18.70 11.75 -30.40
CA PHE A 390 18.74 10.42 -31.02
C PHE A 390 19.61 9.49 -30.17
N ASN A 391 19.04 8.38 -29.71
CA ASN A 391 19.68 7.34 -28.89
C ASN A 391 20.16 6.15 -29.72
#